data_AF-A0A7J9XYJ1-F1
#
_entry.id   AF-A0A7J9XYJ1-F1
#
_cell.length_a   1.000
_cell.length_b   1.000
_cell.length_c   1.000
_cell.angle_alpha   90.00
_cell.angle_beta   90.00
_cell.angle_gamma   90.00
#
_symmetry.space_group_name_H-M   'P 1'
#
loop_
_entity.id
_entity.type
_entity.pdbx_description
1 polymer ?
#
loop_
_entity_poly.entity_id
_entity_poly.type
_entity_poly.pdbx_seq_one_letter_code
_entity_poly.pdbx_strand_id
1 'polypeptide(L)'
;MLTVSVAASRVEANLEGGRLSCPDCDGRLAPWGHARARRIRGEGRLVPRRSMCSACSATHVLLPVSCLLRRADSVTVIGAALLAKAEGVGHRRAAQRVGRPPGTVRGWCRRIERIAGRVRASLLAVAAQLGAELELAEPTGSSVGDVVGLLGALAAASVRRLGPCEPWRLAAAATGGRLLHPTGPPPPG
;
A
#
# COMPACT_ATOMS: atom_id res chain seq x y z
N MET A 1 -9.43 9.72 -1.17
CA MET A 1 -9.46 8.25 -0.97
C MET A 1 -8.57 7.95 0.21
N LEU A 2 -8.99 7.03 1.08
CA LEU A 2 -8.25 6.63 2.28
C LEU A 2 -7.94 5.13 2.18
N THR A 3 -6.74 4.72 2.55
CA THR A 3 -6.37 3.29 2.56
C THR A 3 -6.72 2.68 3.91
N VAL A 4 -7.45 1.58 3.93
CA VAL A 4 -8.03 0.95 5.12
C VAL A 4 -7.82 -0.57 5.14
N SER A 5 -8.18 -1.24 6.24
CA SER A 5 -8.11 -2.70 6.35
C SER A 5 -8.81 -3.45 5.21
N VAL A 6 -8.37 -4.68 4.92
CA VAL A 6 -9.06 -5.60 3.99
C VAL A 6 -10.37 -6.16 4.55
N ALA A 7 -10.50 -6.22 5.88
CA ALA A 7 -11.69 -6.78 6.51
C ALA A 7 -12.83 -5.76 6.49
N ALA A 8 -13.86 -6.01 5.68
CA ALA A 8 -15.03 -5.12 5.55
C ALA A 8 -15.69 -4.85 6.91
N SER A 9 -15.82 -5.87 7.77
CA SER A 9 -16.36 -5.72 9.13
C SER A 9 -15.56 -4.74 9.99
N ARG A 10 -14.23 -4.77 9.91
CA ARG A 10 -13.36 -3.82 10.63
C ARG A 10 -13.50 -2.40 10.08
N VAL A 11 -13.69 -2.25 8.77
CA VAL A 11 -13.92 -0.95 8.13
C VAL A 11 -15.27 -0.37 8.58
N GLU A 12 -16.35 -1.15 8.55
CA GLU A 12 -17.66 -0.69 9.04
C GLU A 12 -17.60 -0.34 10.53
N ALA A 13 -17.06 -1.23 11.37
CA ALA A 13 -16.93 -0.96 12.81
C ALA A 13 -16.13 0.32 13.10
N ASN A 14 -15.07 0.59 12.34
CA ASN A 14 -14.27 1.81 12.49
C ASN A 14 -15.03 3.06 12.03
N LEU A 15 -15.84 2.96 10.97
CA LEU A 15 -16.68 4.07 10.52
C LEU A 15 -17.78 4.39 11.52
N GLU A 16 -18.54 3.38 11.95
CA GLU A 16 -19.61 3.52 12.94
C GLU A 16 -19.05 4.09 14.25
N GLY A 17 -17.91 3.55 14.71
CA GLY A 17 -17.21 4.00 15.89
C GLY A 17 -16.46 5.33 15.75
N GLY A 18 -16.47 5.98 14.57
CA GLY A 18 -15.78 7.26 14.38
C GLY A 18 -14.26 7.23 14.45
N ARG A 19 -13.65 6.06 14.27
CA ARG A 19 -12.20 5.83 14.41
C ARG A 19 -11.39 6.16 13.16
N LEU A 20 -12.04 6.68 12.11
CA LEU A 20 -11.37 7.11 10.88
C LEU A 20 -11.44 8.64 10.78
N SER A 21 -10.29 9.27 10.59
CA SER A 21 -10.16 10.72 10.45
C SER A 21 -10.09 11.14 8.97
N CYS A 22 -10.64 12.31 8.68
CA CYS A 22 -10.62 12.94 7.37
C CYS A 22 -9.20 13.37 7.02
N PRO A 23 -8.63 12.94 5.88
CA PRO A 23 -7.30 13.39 5.47
C PRO A 23 -7.21 14.88 5.12
N ASP A 24 -8.35 15.58 4.97
CA ASP A 24 -8.39 16.99 4.56
C ASP A 24 -8.55 17.94 5.76
N CYS A 25 -9.11 17.50 6.89
CA CYS A 25 -9.41 18.37 8.04
C CYS A 25 -9.41 17.66 9.40
N ASP A 26 -8.93 16.41 9.47
CA ASP A 26 -8.91 15.52 10.64
C ASP A 26 -10.26 15.20 11.31
N GLY A 27 -11.37 15.74 10.78
CA GLY A 27 -12.71 15.48 11.28
C GLY A 27 -13.16 14.03 11.15
N ARG A 28 -14.15 13.62 11.97
CA ARG A 28 -14.70 12.26 11.98
C ARG A 28 -15.30 11.88 10.62
N LEU A 29 -14.95 10.69 10.13
CA LEU A 29 -15.58 10.09 8.95
C LEU A 29 -16.78 9.23 9.35
N ALA A 30 -17.94 9.55 8.78
CA ALA A 30 -19.19 8.82 8.96
C ALA A 30 -19.50 7.92 7.73
N PRO A 31 -20.30 6.85 7.91
CA PRO A 31 -20.77 6.04 6.79
C PRO A 31 -21.60 6.87 5.80
N TRP A 32 -21.38 6.71 4.48
CA TRP A 32 -22.12 7.47 3.45
C TRP A 32 -22.76 6.59 2.39
N GLY A 33 -21.97 5.78 1.69
CA GLY A 33 -22.48 4.87 0.66
C GLY A 33 -21.40 3.93 0.14
N HIS A 34 -21.54 3.47 -1.08
CA HIS A 34 -20.55 2.62 -1.73
C HIS A 34 -20.02 3.26 -3.01
N ALA A 35 -18.77 2.95 -3.34
CA ALA A 35 -18.19 3.31 -4.63
C ALA A 35 -18.66 2.31 -5.70
N ARG A 36 -18.46 2.67 -6.97
CA ARG A 36 -18.75 1.75 -8.08
C ARG A 36 -17.95 0.45 -7.91
N ALA A 37 -18.63 -0.67 -8.15
CA ALA A 37 -17.99 -1.98 -8.18
C ALA A 37 -16.84 -2.00 -9.19
N ARG A 38 -15.72 -2.62 -8.82
CA ARG A 38 -14.54 -2.74 -9.67
C ARG A 38 -13.88 -4.10 -9.51
N ARG A 39 -13.30 -4.62 -10.59
CA ARG A 39 -12.51 -5.86 -10.56
C ARG A 39 -11.04 -5.51 -10.34
N ILE A 40 -10.43 -6.16 -9.36
CA ILE A 40 -9.00 -6.10 -9.05
C ILE A 40 -8.39 -7.46 -9.38
N ARG A 41 -7.39 -7.46 -10.25
CA ARG A 41 -6.65 -8.67 -10.60
C ARG A 41 -5.86 -9.15 -9.38
N GLY A 42 -6.12 -10.37 -8.94
CA GLY A 42 -5.55 -10.95 -7.72
C GLY A 42 -6.44 -10.83 -6.47
N GLU A 43 -7.56 -10.11 -6.53
CA GLU A 43 -8.48 -9.94 -5.37
C GLU A 43 -9.97 -10.11 -5.73
N GLY A 44 -10.33 -10.06 -7.02
CA GLY A 44 -11.71 -10.27 -7.47
C GLY A 44 -12.54 -8.98 -7.55
N ARG A 45 -13.85 -9.08 -7.37
CA ARG A 45 -14.77 -7.93 -7.44
C ARG A 45 -14.87 -7.27 -6.07
N LEU A 46 -14.59 -5.97 -6.00
CA LEU A 46 -14.71 -5.15 -4.80
C LEU A 46 -15.75 -4.06 -5.00
N VAL A 47 -16.47 -3.75 -3.93
CA VAL A 47 -17.38 -2.59 -3.83
C VAL A 47 -16.92 -1.76 -2.63
N PRO A 48 -15.91 -0.89 -2.80
CA PRO A 48 -15.34 -0.16 -1.67
C PRO A 48 -16.36 0.72 -0.96
N ARG A 49 -16.28 0.80 0.37
CA ARG A 49 -17.11 1.69 1.17
C ARG A 49 -16.74 3.16 0.89
N ARG A 50 -17.72 4.05 1.00
CA ARG A 50 -17.53 5.50 1.03
C ARG A 50 -17.87 6.05 2.41
N SER A 51 -17.08 7.02 2.81
CA SER A 51 -17.35 7.86 3.97
C SER A 51 -17.57 9.31 3.56
N MET A 52 -18.18 10.07 4.47
CA MET A 52 -18.30 11.52 4.41
C MET A 52 -17.77 12.11 5.72
N CYS A 53 -16.96 13.16 5.63
CA CYS A 53 -16.50 13.89 6.81
C CYS A 53 -17.65 14.70 7.40
N SER A 54 -17.87 14.58 8.71
CA SER A 54 -18.92 15.35 9.41
C SER A 54 -18.57 16.82 9.60
N ALA A 55 -17.32 17.23 9.37
CA ALA A 55 -16.86 18.61 9.51
C ALA A 55 -16.80 19.36 8.17
N CYS A 56 -16.09 18.81 7.17
CA CYS A 56 -15.87 19.48 5.88
C CYS A 56 -16.73 18.93 4.73
N SER A 57 -17.60 17.94 4.99
CA SER A 57 -18.45 17.28 3.97
C SER A 57 -17.70 16.58 2.83
N ALA A 58 -16.37 16.54 2.85
CA ALA A 58 -15.59 15.80 1.86
C ALA A 58 -15.95 14.31 1.90
N THR A 59 -16.05 13.68 0.71
CA THR A 59 -16.30 12.24 0.61
C THR A 59 -15.04 11.48 0.25
N HIS A 60 -14.83 10.32 0.86
CA HIS A 60 -13.68 9.48 0.59
C HIS A 60 -14.10 8.05 0.29
N VAL A 61 -13.49 7.47 -0.74
CA VAL A 61 -13.52 6.02 -0.94
C VAL A 61 -12.50 5.39 0.00
N LEU A 62 -12.95 4.40 0.77
CA LEU A 62 -12.14 3.58 1.66
C LEU A 62 -11.61 2.38 0.87
N LEU A 63 -10.37 2.50 0.42
CA LEU A 63 -9.71 1.52 -0.42
C LEU A 63 -8.98 0.49 0.47
N PRO A 64 -9.24 -0.83 0.33
CA PRO A 64 -8.51 -1.85 1.08
C PRO A 64 -7.00 -1.80 0.84
N VAL A 65 -6.19 -2.14 1.84
CA VAL A 65 -4.72 -2.27 1.72
C VAL A 65 -4.29 -3.32 0.71
N SER A 66 -5.19 -4.21 0.25
CA SER A 66 -4.90 -5.09 -0.88
C SER A 66 -4.86 -4.38 -2.24
N CYS A 67 -5.21 -3.10 -2.29
CA CYS A 67 -5.29 -2.29 -3.49
C CYS A 67 -4.38 -1.06 -3.42
N LEU A 68 -3.88 -0.61 -4.57
CA LEU A 68 -3.20 0.67 -4.72
C LEU A 68 -4.06 1.68 -5.48
N LEU A 69 -3.84 2.96 -5.19
CA LEU A 69 -4.53 4.05 -5.86
C LEU A 69 -4.28 4.00 -7.37
N ARG A 70 -5.37 4.07 -8.14
CA ARG A 70 -5.37 4.05 -9.61
C ARG A 70 -4.66 2.83 -10.23
N ARG A 71 -4.64 1.68 -9.53
CA ARG A 71 -4.16 0.39 -10.06
C ARG A 71 -5.27 -0.64 -10.12
N ALA A 72 -5.23 -1.48 -11.16
CA ALA A 72 -6.19 -2.56 -11.39
C ALA A 72 -5.68 -3.92 -10.91
N ASP A 73 -4.44 -3.96 -10.41
CA ASP A 73 -3.76 -5.15 -9.90
C ASP A 73 -3.61 -5.00 -8.39
N SER A 74 -3.77 -6.11 -7.66
CA SER A 74 -3.61 -6.12 -6.22
C SER A 74 -2.17 -5.81 -5.82
N VAL A 75 -2.00 -5.33 -4.59
CA VAL A 75 -0.67 -5.00 -4.08
C VAL A 75 0.23 -6.24 -4.03
N THR A 76 -0.32 -7.43 -3.76
CA THR A 76 0.43 -8.69 -3.73
C THR A 76 0.92 -9.09 -5.12
N VAL A 77 0.09 -8.94 -6.17
CA VAL A 77 0.51 -9.19 -7.58
C VAL A 77 1.62 -8.23 -8.00
N ILE A 78 1.47 -6.94 -7.67
CA ILE A 78 2.48 -5.93 -7.96
C ILE A 78 3.77 -6.24 -7.18
N GLY A 79 3.62 -6.60 -5.90
CA GLY A 79 4.70 -6.95 -5.00
C GLY A 79 5.55 -8.11 -5.48
N ALA A 80 4.92 -9.19 -5.95
CA ALA A 80 5.63 -10.33 -6.53
C ALA A 80 6.52 -9.93 -7.73
N ALA A 81 6.08 -8.99 -8.56
CA ALA A 81 6.89 -8.48 -9.66
C ALA A 81 8.07 -7.60 -9.19
N LEU A 82 7.86 -6.81 -8.14
CA LEU A 82 8.90 -5.98 -7.52
C LEU A 82 9.95 -6.82 -6.80
N LEU A 83 9.52 -7.87 -6.10
CA LEU A 83 10.41 -8.85 -5.47
C LEU A 83 11.27 -9.54 -6.53
N ALA A 84 10.68 -10.04 -7.61
CA ALA A 84 11.44 -10.63 -8.71
C ALA A 84 12.46 -9.64 -9.29
N LYS A 85 12.10 -8.35 -9.44
CA LYS A 85 13.03 -7.31 -9.89
C LYS A 85 14.18 -7.09 -8.90
N ALA A 86 13.91 -7.11 -7.59
CA ALA A 86 14.93 -7.03 -6.55
C ALA A 86 15.89 -8.23 -6.57
N GLU A 87 15.39 -9.42 -6.91
CA GLU A 87 16.19 -10.64 -7.14
C GLU A 87 16.97 -10.64 -8.47
N GLY A 88 17.01 -9.51 -9.19
CA GLY A 88 17.72 -9.39 -10.47
C GLY A 88 16.96 -9.96 -11.68
N VAL A 89 15.71 -10.39 -11.52
CA VAL A 89 14.91 -10.94 -12.62
C VAL A 89 14.46 -9.82 -13.56
N GLY A 90 14.75 -10.00 -14.86
CA GLY A 90 14.31 -9.08 -15.90
C GLY A 90 12.78 -8.97 -15.98
N HIS A 91 12.27 -7.77 -16.29
CA HIS A 91 10.84 -7.45 -16.26
C HIS A 91 9.96 -8.38 -17.12
N ARG A 92 10.48 -8.96 -18.22
CA ARG A 92 9.74 -9.92 -19.06
C ARG A 92 9.46 -11.23 -18.33
N ARG A 93 10.47 -11.79 -17.64
CA ARG A 93 10.32 -13.00 -16.82
C ARG A 93 9.45 -12.73 -15.59
N ALA A 94 9.62 -11.59 -14.93
CA ALA A 94 8.74 -11.17 -13.83
C ALA A 94 7.28 -11.07 -14.30
N ALA A 95 7.04 -10.51 -15.48
CA ALA A 95 5.71 -10.39 -16.08
C ALA A 95 5.04 -11.75 -16.36
N GLN A 96 5.81 -12.73 -16.83
CA GLN A 96 5.33 -14.11 -16.97
C GLN A 96 4.94 -14.70 -15.61
N ARG A 97 5.80 -14.56 -14.58
CA ARG A 97 5.52 -15.07 -13.22
C ARG A 97 4.21 -14.55 -12.65
N VAL A 98 3.90 -13.27 -12.88
CA VAL A 98 2.67 -12.64 -12.33
C VAL A 98 1.49 -12.64 -13.29
N GLY A 99 1.64 -13.19 -14.51
CA GLY A 99 0.59 -13.25 -15.52
C GLY A 99 0.13 -11.88 -16.03
N ARG A 100 1.06 -10.94 -16.26
CA ARG A 100 0.76 -9.56 -16.70
C ARG A 100 1.56 -9.15 -17.94
N PRO A 101 1.11 -8.14 -18.70
CA PRO A 101 1.88 -7.65 -19.84
C PRO A 101 3.27 -7.11 -19.43
N PRO A 102 4.34 -7.42 -20.18
CA PRO A 102 5.69 -6.95 -19.86
C PRO A 102 5.81 -5.42 -19.74
N GLY A 103 5.09 -4.67 -20.58
CA GLY A 103 5.06 -3.20 -20.52
C GLY A 103 4.47 -2.68 -19.21
N THR A 104 3.47 -3.37 -18.66
CA THR A 104 2.84 -3.03 -17.37
C THR A 104 3.83 -3.22 -16.23
N VAL A 105 4.49 -4.38 -16.15
CA VAL A 105 5.48 -4.67 -15.11
C VAL A 105 6.69 -3.75 -15.20
N ARG A 106 7.18 -3.48 -16.42
CA ARG A 106 8.22 -2.46 -16.66
C ARG A 106 7.79 -1.10 -16.12
N GLY A 107 6.53 -0.71 -16.36
CA GLY A 107 5.96 0.53 -15.84
C GLY A 107 5.92 0.59 -14.31
N TRP A 108 5.63 -0.53 -13.64
CA TRP A 108 5.67 -0.62 -12.17
C TRP A 108 7.08 -0.47 -11.62
N CYS A 109 8.06 -1.20 -12.17
CA CYS A 109 9.47 -1.11 -11.76
C CYS A 109 9.99 0.33 -11.92
N ARG A 110 9.81 0.92 -13.10
CA ARG A 110 10.19 2.33 -13.37
C ARG A 110 9.45 3.33 -12.50
N ARG A 111 8.26 2.98 -12.03
CA ARG A 111 7.50 3.86 -11.16
C ARG A 111 8.12 3.87 -9.77
N ILE A 112 8.34 2.71 -9.18
CA ILE A 112 8.92 2.63 -7.84
C ILE A 112 10.35 3.16 -7.81
N GLU A 113 11.17 2.90 -8.83
CA GLU A 113 12.55 3.42 -8.94
C GLU A 113 12.59 4.95 -8.80
N ARG A 114 11.62 5.66 -9.39
CA ARG A 114 11.53 7.13 -9.34
C ARG A 114 11.11 7.68 -7.98
N ILE A 115 10.33 6.92 -7.21
CA ILE A 115 9.74 7.37 -5.94
C ILE A 115 10.31 6.61 -4.73
N ALA A 116 11.38 5.82 -4.93
CA ALA A 116 11.93 4.93 -3.93
C ALA A 116 12.27 5.66 -2.63
N GLY A 117 12.89 6.84 -2.70
CA GLY A 117 13.21 7.65 -1.53
C GLY A 117 11.97 8.01 -0.69
N ARG A 118 10.86 8.39 -1.34
CA ARG A 118 9.59 8.69 -0.64
C ARG A 118 8.98 7.45 -0.01
N VAL A 119 9.02 6.32 -0.72
CA VAL A 119 8.53 5.04 -0.19
C VAL A 119 9.36 4.61 1.02
N ARG A 120 10.70 4.70 0.94
CA ARG A 120 11.59 4.39 2.07
C ARG A 120 11.30 5.28 3.27
N ALA A 121 11.12 6.59 3.08
CA ALA A 121 10.75 7.50 4.15
C ALA A 121 9.45 7.10 4.85
N SER A 122 8.41 6.71 4.10
CA SER A 122 7.17 6.21 4.70
C SER A 122 7.36 4.90 5.47
N LEU A 123 8.16 3.95 4.97
CA LEU A 123 8.44 2.70 5.66
C LEU A 123 9.22 2.93 6.97
N LEU A 124 10.22 3.82 6.94
CA LEU A 124 11.01 4.20 8.12
C LEU A 124 10.16 4.95 9.16
N ALA A 125 9.25 5.82 8.73
CA ALA A 125 8.33 6.49 9.65
C ALA A 125 7.43 5.50 10.40
N VAL A 126 6.92 4.47 9.70
CA VAL A 126 6.18 3.39 10.35
C VAL A 126 7.08 2.60 11.31
N ALA A 127 8.32 2.29 10.94
CA ALA A 127 9.26 1.64 11.86
C ALA A 127 9.50 2.45 13.14
N ALA A 128 9.67 3.77 13.00
CA ALA A 128 9.86 4.69 14.12
C ALA A 128 8.62 4.75 15.02
N GLN A 129 7.42 4.85 14.45
CA GLN A 129 6.16 4.81 15.21
C GLN A 129 5.96 3.48 15.94
N LEU A 130 6.41 2.39 15.34
CA LEU A 130 6.41 1.08 15.97
C LEU A 130 7.49 0.95 17.05
N GLY A 131 8.44 1.89 17.18
CA GLY A 131 9.62 1.78 18.05
C GLY A 131 10.49 0.57 17.69
N ALA A 132 10.51 0.18 16.41
CA ALA A 132 11.18 -1.01 15.94
C ALA A 132 12.59 -0.71 15.44
N GLU A 133 13.58 -1.43 15.98
CA GLU A 133 14.90 -1.50 15.38
C GLU A 133 14.85 -2.44 14.18
N LEU A 134 15.31 -1.94 13.02
CA LEU A 134 15.32 -2.68 11.77
C LEU A 134 16.71 -3.28 11.56
N GLU A 135 16.75 -4.60 11.45
CA GLU A 135 17.91 -5.32 10.93
C GLU A 135 17.89 -5.19 9.40
N LEU A 136 18.65 -4.22 8.88
CA LEU A 136 18.72 -3.97 7.45
C LEU A 136 19.82 -4.84 6.84
N ALA A 137 19.50 -5.48 5.70
CA ALA A 137 20.51 -6.08 4.85
C ALA A 137 21.39 -5.00 4.19
N GLU A 138 22.58 -5.39 3.76
CA GLU A 138 23.47 -4.54 2.98
C GLU A 138 22.75 -3.92 1.77
N PRO A 139 23.00 -2.65 1.44
CA PRO A 139 22.39 -1.99 0.29
C PRO A 139 22.60 -2.81 -0.98
N THR A 140 21.53 -3.05 -1.74
CA THR A 140 21.60 -3.97 -2.88
C THR A 140 22.18 -3.31 -4.14
N GLY A 141 22.49 -2.01 -4.09
CA GLY A 141 22.81 -1.19 -5.26
C GLY A 141 21.61 -0.92 -6.19
N SER A 142 20.40 -1.29 -5.78
CA SER A 142 19.17 -1.10 -6.56
C SER A 142 18.11 -0.40 -5.72
N SER A 143 17.53 0.69 -6.23
CA SER A 143 16.46 1.40 -5.53
C SER A 143 15.21 0.53 -5.29
N VAL A 144 14.95 -0.46 -6.15
CA VAL A 144 13.89 -1.46 -5.92
C VAL A 144 14.30 -2.45 -4.84
N GLY A 145 15.54 -2.95 -4.90
CA GLY A 145 16.07 -3.88 -3.91
C GLY A 145 16.10 -3.28 -2.51
N ASP A 146 16.56 -2.04 -2.36
CA ASP A 146 16.56 -1.32 -1.08
C ASP A 146 15.14 -1.15 -0.50
N VAL A 147 14.14 -0.85 -1.34
CA VAL A 147 12.74 -0.75 -0.90
C VAL A 147 12.22 -2.11 -0.45
N VAL A 148 12.51 -3.18 -1.21
CA VAL A 148 12.07 -4.55 -0.90
C VAL A 148 12.74 -5.05 0.38
N GLY A 149 14.05 -4.84 0.54
CA GLY A 149 14.80 -5.21 1.73
C GLY A 149 14.29 -4.48 2.98
N LEU A 150 14.10 -3.16 2.88
CA LEU A 150 13.51 -2.37 3.97
C LEU A 150 12.10 -2.84 4.32
N LEU A 151 11.27 -3.16 3.32
CA LEU A 151 9.93 -3.70 3.56
C LEU A 151 9.99 -5.06 4.27
N GLY A 152 10.93 -5.92 3.89
CA GLY A 152 11.17 -7.20 4.55
C GLY A 152 11.54 -7.03 6.03
N ALA A 153 12.48 -6.14 6.33
CA ALA A 153 12.88 -5.82 7.70
C ALA A 153 11.72 -5.26 8.53
N LEU A 154 10.96 -4.30 7.97
CA LEU A 154 9.78 -3.74 8.62
C LEU A 154 8.69 -4.80 8.86
N ALA A 155 8.45 -5.69 7.90
CA ALA A 155 7.47 -6.75 8.04
C ALA A 155 7.89 -7.74 9.13
N ALA A 156 9.17 -8.13 9.20
CA ALA A 156 9.68 -8.99 10.26
C ALA A 156 9.51 -8.35 11.65
N ALA A 157 9.85 -7.06 11.79
CA ALA A 157 9.64 -6.33 13.03
C ALA A 157 8.15 -6.21 13.41
N SER A 158 7.29 -5.97 12.42
CA SER A 158 5.83 -5.89 12.61
C SER A 158 5.27 -7.24 13.08
N VAL A 159 5.73 -8.35 12.51
CA VAL A 159 5.33 -9.70 12.92
C VAL A 159 5.68 -9.98 14.38
N ARG A 160 6.90 -9.61 14.81
CA ARG A 160 7.33 -9.78 16.20
C ARG A 160 6.50 -8.99 17.20
N ARG A 161 6.00 -7.80 16.83
CA ARG A 161 5.27 -6.91 17.75
C ARG A 161 3.76 -7.05 17.71
N LEU A 162 3.19 -7.25 16.53
CA LEU A 162 1.75 -7.13 16.27
C LEU A 162 1.12 -8.43 15.75
N GLY A 163 1.93 -9.45 15.47
CA GLY A 163 1.50 -10.71 14.88
C GLY A 163 1.53 -10.72 13.34
N PRO A 164 1.10 -11.83 12.72
CA PRO A 164 1.27 -12.06 11.29
C PRO A 164 0.74 -10.94 10.39
N CYS A 165 1.55 -10.54 9.41
CA CYS A 165 1.17 -9.54 8.41
C CYS A 165 1.65 -9.93 7.01
N GLU A 166 0.93 -9.49 5.97
CA GLU A 166 1.37 -9.63 4.59
C GLU A 166 2.19 -8.39 4.19
N PRO A 167 3.47 -8.53 3.78
CA PRO A 167 4.38 -7.40 3.57
C PRO A 167 3.84 -6.36 2.59
N TRP A 168 3.20 -6.78 1.49
CA TRP A 168 2.77 -5.83 0.47
C TRP A 168 1.54 -5.02 0.91
N ARG A 169 0.63 -5.61 1.70
CA ARG A 169 -0.44 -4.88 2.39
C ARG A 169 0.11 -3.92 3.43
N LEU A 170 1.18 -4.28 4.14
CA LEU A 170 1.89 -3.36 5.03
C LEU A 170 2.47 -2.17 4.24
N ALA A 171 3.10 -2.40 3.10
CA ALA A 171 3.59 -1.34 2.22
C ALA A 171 2.45 -0.44 1.70
N ALA A 172 1.30 -1.02 1.35
CA ALA A 172 0.12 -0.23 0.98
C ALA A 172 -0.36 0.65 2.14
N ALA A 173 -0.44 0.11 3.36
CA ALA A 173 -0.81 0.87 4.55
C ALA A 173 0.17 2.02 4.80
N ALA A 174 1.47 1.71 4.88
CA ALA A 174 2.54 2.67 5.14
C ALA A 174 2.59 3.80 4.10
N THR A 175 2.24 3.51 2.84
CA THR A 175 2.24 4.52 1.76
C THR A 175 0.88 5.16 1.53
N GLY A 176 -0.14 4.87 2.33
CA GLY A 176 -1.51 5.32 2.08
C GLY A 176 -2.04 4.90 0.70
N GLY A 177 -1.60 3.75 0.18
CA GLY A 177 -1.96 3.20 -1.13
C GLY A 177 -1.19 3.84 -2.30
N ARG A 178 -0.14 4.62 -2.02
CA ARG A 178 0.62 5.40 -3.03
C ARG A 178 1.95 4.77 -3.46
N LEU A 179 2.20 3.51 -3.13
CA LEU A 179 3.41 2.76 -3.49
C LEU A 179 3.83 2.89 -4.96
N LEU A 180 2.88 3.03 -5.90
CA LEU A 180 3.14 3.29 -7.33
C LEU A 180 2.42 4.53 -7.88
N HIS A 181 2.00 5.47 -7.01
CA HIS A 181 1.34 6.70 -7.45
C HIS A 181 2.37 7.62 -8.13
N PRO A 182 2.02 8.39 -9.18
CA PRO A 182 2.96 9.31 -9.85
C PRO A 182 3.73 10.24 -8.90
N THR A 183 3.06 10.73 -7.86
CA THR A 183 3.66 11.64 -6.86
C THR A 183 4.32 10.91 -5.68
N GLY A 184 4.23 9.58 -5.61
CA GLY A 184 4.59 8.81 -4.43
C GLY A 184 3.69 9.09 -3.21
N PRO A 185 4.01 8.50 -2.04
CA PRO A 185 3.42 8.89 -0.77
C PRO A 185 3.84 10.33 -0.40
N PRO A 186 3.00 11.04 0.38
CA PRO A 186 3.41 12.31 0.98
C PRO A 186 4.60 12.07 1.92
N PRO A 187 5.41 13.10 2.21
CA PRO A 187 6.38 13.00 3.29
C PRO A 187 5.67 12.60 4.60
N PRO A 188 6.31 11.80 5.46
CA PRO A 188 5.76 11.53 6.79
C PRO A 188 5.58 12.85 7.53
N GLY A 189 4.43 12.99 8.21
CA GLY A 189 4.14 14.09 9.13
C GLY A 189 4.68 13.80 10.52
#